data_AF-A3DC62-F1
#
_entry.id   AF-A3DC62-F1
#
_cell.length_a   1.000
_cell.length_b   1.000
_cell.length_c   1.000
_cell.angle_alpha   90.00
_cell.angle_beta   90.00
_cell.angle_gamma   90.00
#
_symmetry.space_group_name_H-M   'P 1'
#
loop_
_entity.id
_entity.type
_entity.pdbx_description
1 polymer ?
#
loop_
_entity_poly.entity_id
_entity_poly.type
_entity_poly.pdbx_seq_one_letter_code
_entity_poly.pdbx_strand_id
1 'polypeptide(L)'
;MHGQSNLSLNCDFAGMDSIYELEMLHLKDMGNYIYNFLLPNLQKSYKRAKQYLAGNTRKNIYSMQKYLADLIDDYDFVKLSINEDIGSEYFTKYEALFLLTESLNMIYFFCAVAKSKIKNDNPESRLILRNLMKLTSEVHKEINCLME
;
A
#
# COMPACT_ATOMS: atom_id res chain seq x y z
N MET A 1 -13.73 -35.09 0.63
CA MET A 1 -14.39 -33.78 0.60
C MET A 1 -13.43 -32.77 1.22
N HIS A 2 -12.69 -32.05 0.37
CA HIS A 2 -11.72 -31.05 0.82
C HIS A 2 -12.44 -29.73 1.05
N GLY A 3 -12.48 -29.28 2.31
CA GLY A 3 -12.94 -27.95 2.67
C GLY A 3 -11.90 -26.92 2.27
N GLN A 4 -12.25 -26.09 1.28
CA GLN A 4 -11.55 -24.85 0.98
C GLN A 4 -11.76 -23.89 2.17
N SER A 5 -10.70 -23.60 2.91
CA SER A 5 -10.68 -22.49 3.85
C SER A 5 -10.60 -21.19 3.05
N ASN A 6 -11.75 -20.61 2.73
CA ASN A 6 -11.86 -19.21 2.34
C ASN A 6 -11.44 -18.36 3.54
N LEU A 7 -10.17 -17.97 3.61
CA LEU A 7 -9.72 -16.89 4.48
C LEU A 7 -10.26 -15.59 3.91
N SER A 8 -11.51 -15.27 4.27
CA SER A 8 -11.99 -13.90 4.20
C SER A 8 -11.17 -13.11 5.22
N LEU A 9 -10.21 -12.32 4.74
CA LEU A 9 -9.46 -11.36 5.54
C LEU A 9 -10.47 -10.36 6.13
N ASN A 10 -10.83 -10.61 7.39
CA ASN A 10 -11.79 -9.81 8.13
C ASN A 10 -11.02 -8.60 8.67
N CYS A 11 -11.26 -7.43 8.06
CA CYS A 11 -10.44 -6.22 8.18
C CYS A 11 -10.56 -5.46 9.51
N ASP A 12 -10.91 -6.13 10.61
CA ASP A 12 -11.15 -5.51 11.93
C ASP A 12 -10.14 -5.91 13.02
N PHE A 13 -8.92 -6.33 12.65
CA PHE A 13 -7.92 -6.80 13.61
C PHE A 13 -6.71 -5.88 13.75
N ALA A 14 -6.43 -5.53 15.01
CA ALA A 14 -5.34 -4.68 15.47
C ALA A 14 -3.98 -5.12 14.91
N GLY A 15 -3.13 -4.17 14.54
CA GLY A 15 -1.94 -4.32 13.68
C GLY A 15 -0.86 -5.36 14.01
N MET A 16 -1.01 -6.22 15.03
CA MET A 16 -0.19 -7.43 15.17
C MET A 16 -0.66 -8.56 14.24
N ASP A 17 -1.96 -8.76 14.07
CA ASP A 17 -2.48 -9.87 13.25
C ASP A 17 -2.19 -9.63 11.76
N SER A 18 -2.22 -8.37 11.31
CA SER A 18 -1.92 -8.01 9.92
C SER A 18 -0.45 -8.17 9.54
N ILE A 19 0.50 -8.00 10.47
CA ILE A 19 1.93 -8.25 10.23
C ILE A 19 2.20 -9.75 10.14
N TYR A 20 1.63 -10.54 11.04
CA TYR A 20 1.77 -12.00 11.00
C TYR A 20 1.18 -12.58 9.70
N GLU A 21 0.02 -12.11 9.26
CA GLU A 21 -0.58 -12.49 7.97
C GLU A 21 0.33 -12.13 6.79
N LEU A 22 0.96 -10.96 6.80
CA LEU A 22 1.97 -10.56 5.82
C LEU A 22 3.19 -11.49 5.83
N GLU A 23 3.70 -11.84 7.01
CA GLU A 23 4.82 -12.76 7.17
C GLU A 23 4.49 -14.17 6.67
N MET A 24 3.23 -14.60 6.76
CA MET A 24 2.76 -15.89 6.24
C MET A 24 2.40 -15.86 4.74
N LEU A 25 2.33 -14.69 4.11
CA LEU A 25 1.96 -14.54 2.70
C LEU A 25 2.94 -15.25 1.76
N HIS A 26 2.47 -16.19 0.95
CA HIS A 26 3.34 -16.84 -0.03
C HIS A 26 3.68 -15.91 -1.20
N LEU A 27 4.83 -16.13 -1.84
CA LEU A 27 5.31 -15.32 -2.97
C LEU A 27 4.26 -15.24 -4.10
N LYS A 28 3.64 -16.36 -4.43
CA LYS A 28 2.57 -16.46 -5.46
C LYS A 28 1.32 -15.63 -5.14
N ASP A 29 1.09 -15.30 -3.87
CA ASP A 29 -0.10 -14.59 -3.43
C ASP A 29 0.17 -13.07 -3.27
N MET A 30 1.40 -12.61 -3.50
CA MET A 30 1.80 -11.21 -3.35
C MET A 30 1.08 -10.28 -4.32
N GLY A 31 1.00 -10.64 -5.61
CA GLY A 31 0.28 -9.84 -6.60
C GLY A 31 -1.20 -9.66 -6.22
N ASN A 32 -1.85 -10.73 -5.76
CA ASN A 32 -3.22 -10.70 -5.25
C ASN A 32 -3.37 -9.82 -4.01
N TYR A 33 -2.41 -9.86 -3.09
CA TYR A 33 -2.42 -9.01 -1.90
C TYR A 33 -2.28 -7.53 -2.26
N ILE A 34 -1.40 -7.20 -3.20
CA ILE A 34 -1.25 -5.83 -3.70
C ILE A 34 -2.55 -5.36 -4.36
N TYR A 35 -3.10 -6.17 -5.27
CA TYR A 35 -4.29 -5.83 -6.04
C TYR A 35 -5.52 -5.61 -5.16
N ASN A 36 -5.78 -6.51 -4.21
CA ASN A 36 -6.99 -6.48 -3.39
C ASN A 36 -6.89 -5.55 -2.17
N PHE A 37 -5.68 -5.30 -1.65
CA PHE A 37 -5.49 -4.59 -0.38
C PHE A 37 -4.61 -3.35 -0.49
N LEU A 38 -3.32 -3.50 -0.83
CA LEU A 38 -2.38 -2.38 -0.71
C LEU A 38 -2.71 -1.23 -1.66
N LEU A 39 -2.94 -1.54 -2.94
CA LEU A 39 -3.19 -0.51 -3.94
C LEU A 39 -4.54 0.20 -3.72
N PRO A 40 -5.67 -0.50 -3.47
CA PRO A 40 -6.93 0.15 -3.12
C PRO A 40 -6.85 1.00 -1.85
N ASN A 41 -6.17 0.53 -0.81
CA ASN A 41 -6.02 1.28 0.44
C ASN A 41 -5.17 2.55 0.25
N LEU A 42 -4.09 2.46 -0.53
CA LEU A 42 -3.28 3.64 -0.86
C LEU A 42 -4.09 4.65 -1.67
N GLN A 43 -4.84 4.22 -2.68
CA GLN A 43 -5.68 5.11 -3.48
C GLN A 43 -6.76 5.80 -2.63
N LYS A 44 -7.44 5.03 -1.78
CA LYS A 44 -8.52 5.53 -0.91
C LYS A 44 -8.01 6.52 0.15
N SER A 45 -6.93 6.18 0.85
CA SER A 45 -6.33 7.04 1.87
C SER A 45 -5.70 8.30 1.24
N TYR A 46 -4.98 8.15 0.12
CA TYR A 46 -4.43 9.27 -0.63
C TYR A 46 -5.50 10.26 -1.06
N LYS A 47 -6.61 9.78 -1.60
CA LYS A 47 -7.72 10.64 -2.04
C LYS A 47 -8.26 11.52 -0.91
N ARG A 48 -8.35 10.98 0.32
CA ARG A 48 -8.76 11.74 1.52
C ARG A 48 -7.73 12.79 1.92
N ALA A 49 -6.44 12.44 1.83
CA ALA A 49 -5.34 13.30 2.26
C ALA A 49 -4.88 14.33 1.19
N LYS A 50 -5.17 14.09 -0.10
CA LYS A 50 -4.60 14.79 -1.28
C LYS A 50 -4.56 16.31 -1.14
N GLN A 51 -5.61 16.92 -0.60
CA GLN A 51 -5.73 18.37 -0.43
C GLN A 51 -4.73 18.98 0.56
N TYR A 52 -4.20 18.19 1.48
CA TYR A 52 -3.25 18.63 2.50
C TYR A 52 -1.78 18.39 2.10
N LEU A 53 -1.54 17.74 0.97
CA LEU A 53 -0.21 17.28 0.56
C LEU A 53 0.44 18.21 -0.47
N ALA A 54 1.76 18.41 -0.31
CA ALA A 54 2.53 19.17 -1.28
C ALA A 54 2.57 18.47 -2.66
N GLY A 55 2.88 19.22 -3.71
CA GLY A 55 2.92 18.70 -5.07
C GLY A 55 3.90 17.53 -5.26
N ASN A 56 5.05 17.58 -4.59
CA ASN A 56 6.05 16.50 -4.66
C ASN A 56 5.60 15.25 -3.91
N THR A 57 4.99 15.39 -2.72
CA THR A 57 4.37 14.28 -1.97
C THR A 57 3.34 13.55 -2.83
N ARG A 58 2.48 14.31 -3.52
CA ARG A 58 1.47 13.76 -4.45
C ARG A 58 2.12 12.94 -5.56
N LYS A 59 3.17 13.45 -6.20
CA LYS A 59 3.94 12.73 -7.24
C LYS A 59 4.58 11.45 -6.71
N ASN A 60 5.12 11.49 -5.50
CA ASN A 60 5.70 10.31 -4.85
C ASN A 60 4.64 9.24 -4.61
N ILE A 61 3.44 9.62 -4.14
CA ILE A 61 2.33 8.67 -3.96
C ILE A 61 1.84 8.08 -5.28
N TYR A 62 1.73 8.88 -6.34
CA TYR A 62 1.44 8.34 -7.68
C TYR A 62 2.50 7.35 -8.17
N SER A 63 3.78 7.63 -7.90
CA SER A 63 4.87 6.71 -8.23
C SER A 63 4.77 5.41 -7.45
N MET A 64 4.39 5.48 -6.16
CA MET A 64 4.12 4.28 -5.35
C MET A 64 2.95 3.46 -5.91
N GLN A 65 1.86 4.09 -6.34
CA GLN A 65 0.73 3.37 -6.97
C GLN A 65 1.17 2.63 -8.24
N LYS A 66 2.01 3.27 -9.07
CA LYS A 66 2.55 2.63 -10.28
C LYS A 66 3.44 1.45 -9.93
N TYR A 67 4.39 1.63 -9.01
CA TYR A 67 5.26 0.55 -8.57
C TYR A 67 4.52 -0.64 -7.95
N LEU A 68 3.43 -0.38 -7.20
CA LEU A 68 2.57 -1.46 -6.73
C LEU A 68 1.89 -2.17 -7.89
N ALA A 69 1.36 -1.46 -8.87
CA ALA A 69 0.75 -2.07 -10.06
C ALA A 69 1.75 -2.90 -10.88
N ASP A 70 3.00 -2.44 -11.01
CA ASP A 70 4.07 -3.14 -11.74
C ASP A 70 4.51 -4.46 -11.06
N LEU A 71 4.10 -4.71 -9.80
CA LEU A 71 4.36 -5.97 -9.07
C LEU A 71 3.21 -6.98 -9.17
N ILE A 72 2.19 -6.69 -9.98
CA ILE A 72 1.00 -7.53 -10.14
C ILE A 72 1.13 -8.30 -11.46
N ASP A 73 1.58 -9.55 -11.38
CA ASP A 73 1.90 -10.38 -12.56
C ASP A 73 0.65 -10.90 -13.31
N ASP A 74 -0.48 -11.09 -12.60
CA ASP A 74 -1.64 -11.86 -13.09
C ASP A 74 -2.80 -11.01 -13.64
N TYR A 75 -2.67 -9.68 -13.73
CA TYR A 75 -3.78 -8.80 -14.10
C TYR A 75 -3.45 -7.99 -15.37
N ASP A 76 -4.18 -8.27 -16.46
CA ASP A 76 -4.03 -7.61 -17.77
C ASP A 76 -4.15 -6.08 -17.69
N PHE A 77 -4.89 -5.56 -16.72
CA PHE A 77 -5.02 -4.14 -16.47
C PHE A 77 -5.33 -3.85 -14.99
N VAL A 78 -4.47 -3.07 -14.35
CA VAL A 78 -4.68 -2.59 -12.98
C VAL A 78 -5.34 -1.21 -13.05
N LYS A 79 -6.62 -1.12 -12.67
CA LYS A 79 -7.34 0.16 -12.65
C LYS A 79 -6.77 1.07 -11.55
N LEU A 80 -6.10 2.14 -11.95
CA LEU A 80 -5.82 3.26 -11.06
C LEU A 80 -7.08 4.12 -10.93
N SER A 81 -7.58 4.29 -9.70
CA SER A 81 -8.77 5.11 -9.48
C SER A 81 -8.48 6.56 -9.83
N ILE A 82 -9.13 7.05 -10.90
CA ILE A 82 -9.11 8.44 -11.35
C ILE A 82 -10.35 9.23 -10.86
N ASN A 83 -11.30 8.56 -10.22
CA ASN A 83 -12.57 9.19 -9.81
C ASN A 83 -12.38 10.03 -8.55
N GLU A 84 -12.74 11.31 -8.63
CA GLU A 84 -12.97 12.19 -7.48
C GLU A 84 -14.36 11.90 -6.87
N ASP A 85 -14.53 10.79 -6.18
CA ASP A 85 -15.74 10.59 -5.35
C ASP A 85 -15.80 11.58 -4.18
N ILE A 86 -17.01 12.06 -4.00
CA ILE A 86 -17.56 12.84 -2.90
C ILE A 86 -17.20 12.19 -1.55
N GLY A 87 -16.68 12.97 -0.60
CA GLY A 87 -16.49 12.54 0.78
C GLY A 87 -15.14 12.83 1.44
N SER A 88 -14.22 13.55 0.78
CA SER A 88 -13.06 14.15 1.48
C SER A 88 -13.48 15.17 2.55
N GLU A 89 -14.70 15.69 2.42
CA GLU A 89 -15.38 16.60 3.33
C GLU A 89 -15.80 15.98 4.68
N TYR A 90 -15.68 14.66 4.85
CA TYR A 90 -16.01 13.97 6.11
C TYR A 90 -14.81 13.67 7.01
N PHE A 91 -13.58 13.96 6.59
CA PHE A 91 -12.37 13.68 7.37
C PHE A 91 -11.68 14.97 7.77
N THR A 92 -11.29 15.07 9.04
CA THR A 92 -10.35 16.11 9.48
C THR A 92 -8.98 15.90 8.81
N LYS A 93 -8.17 16.97 8.76
CA LYS A 93 -6.78 16.90 8.29
C LYS A 93 -6.02 15.75 8.95
N TYR A 94 -6.11 15.65 10.28
CA TYR A 94 -5.37 14.64 11.04
C TYR A 94 -5.85 13.21 10.77
N GLU A 95 -7.16 12.98 10.71
CA GLU A 95 -7.69 11.65 10.36
C GLU A 95 -7.29 11.23 8.95
N ALA A 96 -7.38 12.14 7.98
CA ALA A 96 -6.98 11.86 6.60
C ALA A 96 -5.49 11.52 6.49
N LEU A 97 -4.63 12.29 7.17
CA LEU A 97 -3.18 12.05 7.20
C LEU A 97 -2.81 10.77 7.97
N PHE A 98 -3.51 10.48 9.07
CA PHE A 98 -3.33 9.26 9.85
C PHE A 98 -3.62 8.01 9.02
N LEU A 99 -4.76 7.97 8.30
CA LEU A 99 -5.11 6.84 7.44
C LEU A 99 -4.11 6.64 6.29
N LEU A 100 -3.55 7.73 5.76
CA LEU A 100 -2.49 7.64 4.76
C LEU A 100 -1.21 7.05 5.37
N THR A 101 -0.82 7.47 6.57
CA THR A 101 0.30 6.92 7.34
C THR A 101 0.12 5.42 7.57
N GLU A 102 -1.07 4.95 7.95
CA GLU A 102 -1.35 3.51 8.12
C GLU A 102 -1.16 2.74 6.80
N SER A 103 -1.67 3.29 5.69
CA SER A 103 -1.48 2.68 4.38
C SER A 103 -0.01 2.61 3.98
N LEU A 104 0.79 3.64 4.27
CA LEU A 104 2.22 3.67 3.97
C LEU A 104 3.01 2.67 4.83
N ASN A 105 2.65 2.53 6.11
CA ASN A 105 3.23 1.52 7.00
C ASN A 105 3.01 0.11 6.45
N MET A 106 1.79 -0.22 6.03
CA MET A 106 1.47 -1.53 5.45
C MET A 106 2.29 -1.81 4.18
N ILE A 107 2.46 -0.81 3.31
CA ILE A 107 3.31 -0.94 2.12
C ILE A 107 4.77 -1.17 2.51
N TYR A 108 5.29 -0.42 3.49
CA TYR A 108 6.67 -0.57 3.95
C TYR A 108 6.92 -1.98 4.51
N PHE A 109 6.03 -2.48 5.37
CA PHE A 109 6.12 -3.84 5.93
C PHE A 109 6.00 -4.90 4.85
N PHE A 110 5.04 -4.77 3.94
CA PHE A 110 4.95 -5.66 2.78
C PHE A 110 6.27 -5.68 2.00
N CYS A 111 6.88 -4.53 1.73
CA CYS A 111 8.14 -4.47 1.00
C CYS A 111 9.28 -5.17 1.73
N ALA A 112 9.37 -5.01 3.05
CA ALA A 112 10.36 -5.68 3.88
C ALA A 112 10.20 -7.22 3.82
N VAL A 113 8.97 -7.72 3.94
CA VAL A 113 8.65 -9.14 3.88
C VAL A 113 8.82 -9.71 2.47
N ALA A 114 8.34 -9.01 1.44
CA ALA A 114 8.48 -9.45 0.06
C ALA A 114 9.95 -9.57 -0.34
N LYS A 115 10.77 -8.60 0.06
CA LYS A 115 12.20 -8.60 -0.20
C LYS A 115 12.94 -9.75 0.51
N SER A 116 12.48 -10.23 1.67
CA SER A 116 13.09 -11.39 2.34
C SER A 116 12.75 -12.72 1.67
N LYS A 117 11.66 -12.76 0.90
CA LYS A 117 11.16 -13.97 0.22
C LYS A 117 11.61 -14.08 -1.25
N ILE A 118 11.89 -12.94 -1.91
CA ILE A 118 12.36 -12.92 -3.30
C ILE A 118 13.83 -13.37 -3.35
N LYS A 119 14.09 -14.39 -4.17
CA LYS A 119 15.45 -14.89 -4.44
C LYS A 119 16.24 -13.92 -5.33
N ASN A 120 17.55 -14.13 -5.41
CA ASN A 120 18.48 -13.24 -6.12
C ASN A 120 18.30 -13.20 -7.65
N ASP A 121 17.37 -13.97 -8.20
CA ASP A 121 17.05 -14.12 -9.61
C ASP A 121 16.01 -13.13 -10.13
N ASN A 122 15.33 -12.36 -9.26
CA ASN A 122 14.42 -11.29 -9.66
C ASN A 122 14.97 -9.89 -9.27
N PRO A 123 15.85 -9.28 -10.09
CA PRO A 123 16.44 -7.98 -9.81
C PRO A 123 15.45 -6.81 -9.96
N GLU A 124 14.48 -6.92 -10.88
CA GLU A 124 13.52 -5.84 -11.16
C GLU A 124 12.55 -5.65 -10.00
N SER A 125 11.89 -6.72 -9.53
CA SER A 125 10.98 -6.61 -8.37
C SER A 125 11.73 -6.13 -7.12
N ARG A 126 12.98 -6.54 -6.90
CA ARG A 126 13.79 -6.04 -5.78
C ARG A 126 14.08 -4.54 -5.88
N LEU A 127 14.32 -4.03 -7.08
CA LEU A 127 14.50 -2.60 -7.31
C LEU A 127 13.20 -1.84 -7.03
N ILE A 128 12.07 -2.33 -7.52
CA ILE A 128 10.74 -1.74 -7.28
C ILE A 128 10.45 -1.69 -5.78
N LEU A 129 10.63 -2.79 -5.04
CA LEU A 129 10.43 -2.85 -3.59
C LEU A 129 11.34 -1.87 -2.84
N ARG A 130 12.61 -1.73 -3.25
CA ARG A 130 13.52 -0.74 -2.66
C ARG A 130 13.04 0.70 -2.89
N ASN A 131 12.55 1.00 -4.09
CA ASN A 131 12.01 2.30 -4.43
C ASN A 131 10.74 2.62 -3.63
N LEU A 132 9.85 1.63 -3.46
CA LEU A 132 8.67 1.73 -2.60
C LEU A 132 9.06 2.09 -1.16
N MET A 133 9.99 1.34 -0.56
CA MET A 133 10.46 1.64 0.82
C MET A 133 11.01 3.07 0.93
N LYS A 134 11.80 3.53 -0.04
CA LYS A 134 12.34 4.89 -0.04
C LYS A 134 11.23 5.94 -0.12
N LEU A 135 10.28 5.77 -1.04
CA LEU A 135 9.16 6.70 -1.20
C LEU A 135 8.25 6.72 0.02
N THR A 136 7.96 5.58 0.63
CA THR A 136 7.19 5.53 1.88
C THR A 136 7.88 6.34 2.98
N SER A 137 9.20 6.20 3.15
CA SER A 137 9.95 6.96 4.17
C SER A 137 9.99 8.46 3.89
N GLU A 138 10.10 8.88 2.61
CA GLU A 138 10.04 10.29 2.24
C GLU A 138 8.68 10.90 2.54
N VAL A 139 7.59 10.23 2.14
CA VAL A 139 6.24 10.71 2.38
C VAL A 139 5.89 10.70 3.88
N HIS A 140 6.32 9.69 4.65
CA HIS A 140 6.14 9.68 6.11
C HIS A 140 6.74 10.90 6.79
N LYS A 141 7.96 11.30 6.40
CA LYS A 141 8.61 12.49 6.98
C LYS A 141 7.79 13.75 6.74
N GLU A 142 7.29 13.92 5.52
CA GLU A 142 6.46 15.08 5.17
C GLU A 142 5.12 15.08 5.91
N ILE A 143 4.48 13.91 6.05
CA ILE A 143 3.23 13.80 6.81
C ILE A 143 3.45 14.13 8.28
N ASN A 144 4.54 13.66 8.90
CA ASN A 144 4.86 13.97 10.29
C ASN A 144 4.99 15.50 10.49
N CYS A 145 5.68 16.20 9.59
CA CYS A 145 5.76 17.67 9.65
C CYS A 145 4.40 18.38 9.47
N LEU A 146 3.43 17.74 8.81
CA LEU A 146 2.07 18.28 8.67
C LEU A 146 1.19 17.98 9.88
N MET A 147 1.57 17.01 10.71
CA MET A 147 0.85 16.60 11.92
C MET A 147 1.37 17.26 13.20
N GLU A 148 2.56 17.84 13.16
CA GLU A 148 3.12 18.77 14.17
C GLU A 148 2.50 20.17 14.06
#